data_AF-A0A174S335-F1
#
_entry.id   AF-A0A174S335-F1
#
_cell.length_a   1.000
_cell.length_b   1.000
_cell.length_c   1.000
_cell.angle_alpha   90.00
_cell.angle_beta   90.00
_cell.angle_gamma   90.00
#
_symmetry.space_group_name_H-M   'P 1'
#
loop_
_entity.id
_entity.type
_entity.pdbx_description
1 polymer ?
#
loop_
_entity_poly.entity_id
_entity_poly.type
_entity_poly.pdbx_seq_one_letter_code
_entity_poly.pdbx_strand_id
1 'polypeptide(L)' 'MGHIVLLLFSFFTEAVILWQYASSLFTSSYSSKIRLALLSALYTILFLLSLLEQTGLNVVSFFVFNTVFLYM' A
#
# COMPACT_ATOMS: atom_id res chain seq x y z
N MET A 1 20.95 -5.13 5.97
CA MET A 1 20.74 -3.68 5.79
C MET A 1 20.17 -3.32 4.41
N GLY A 2 20.73 -3.78 3.29
CA GLY A 2 20.19 -3.47 1.95
C GLY A 2 18.76 -3.96 1.69
N HIS A 3 18.40 -5.15 2.19
CA HIS A 3 17.06 -5.74 1.98
C HIS A 3 15.91 -4.87 2.53
N ILE A 4 16.08 -4.27 3.71
CA ILE A 4 15.05 -3.42 4.35
C ILE A 4 14.85 -2.13 3.56
N VAL A 5 15.93 -1.52 3.06
CA VAL A 5 15.88 -0.30 2.24
C VAL A 5 15.20 -0.58 0.90
N LEU A 6 15.49 -1.73 0.28
CA LEU A 6 14.82 -2.17 -0.96
C LEU A 6 13.34 -2.44 -0.75
N LEU A 7 12.96 -3.09 0.36
CA LEU A 7 11.54 -3.29 0.71
C LEU A 7 10.83 -1.96 0.90
N LEU A 8 11.44 -1.02 1.64
CA LEU A 8 10.88 0.31 1.86
C LEU A 8 10.64 1.05 0.53
N PHE A 9 11.61 1.04 -0.38
CA PHE A 9 11.48 1.66 -1.70
C PHE A 9 10.44 0.97 -2.59
N SER A 10 10.35 -0.35 -2.51
CA SER A 10 9.37 -1.14 -3.27
C SER A 10 7.94 -0.79 -2.82
N PHE A 11 7.67 -0.88 -1.52
CA PHE A 11 6.36 -0.52 -0.97
C PHE A 11 6.01 0.96 -1.19
N PHE A 12 6.99 1.87 -1.11
CA PHE A 12 6.78 3.28 -1.41
C PHE A 12 6.37 3.50 -2.87
N THR A 13 7.08 2.87 -3.81
CA THR A 13 6.79 2.97 -5.24
C THR A 13 5.40 2.40 -5.54
N GLU A 14 5.05 1.26 -4.95
CA GLU A 14 3.72 0.67 -5.12
C GLU A 14 2.60 1.55 -4.55
N ALA A 15 2.80 2.17 -3.39
CA ALA A 15 1.83 3.10 -2.84
C ALA A 15 1.58 4.29 -3.80
N VAL A 16 2.65 4.85 -4.37
CA VAL A 16 2.54 5.95 -5.34
C VAL A 16 1.81 5.51 -6.62
N ILE A 17 2.10 4.30 -7.12
CA ILE A 17 1.39 3.72 -8.27
C ILE A 17 -0.10 3.59 -7.93
N LEU A 18 -0.44 2.96 -6.81
CA LEU A 18 -1.83 2.75 -6.41
C LEU A 18 -2.59 4.08 -6.24
N TRP A 19 -1.94 5.09 -5.66
CA TRP A 19 -2.49 6.44 -5.56
C TRP A 19 -2.84 7.04 -6.93
N GLN A 20 -1.90 6.98 -7.88
CA GLN A 20 -2.10 7.52 -9.23
C GLN A 20 -3.20 6.77 -9.98
N TYR A 21 -3.23 5.44 -9.89
CA TYR A 21 -4.29 4.61 -10.46
C TYR A 21 -5.65 4.96 -9.85
N ALA A 22 -5.72 5.02 -8.52
CA ALA A 22 -6.96 5.28 -7.81
C ALA A 22 -7.43 6.75 -7.95
N SER A 23 -6.54 7.69 -8.26
CA SER A 23 -6.89 9.08 -8.56
C SER A 23 -7.35 9.27 -10.01
N SER A 24 -6.86 8.44 -10.93
CA SER A 24 -7.20 8.55 -12.36
C SER A 24 -8.41 7.71 -12.78
N LEU A 25 -8.62 6.54 -12.16
CA LEU A 25 -9.67 5.60 -12.56
C LEU A 25 -10.93 5.67 -11.69
N PHE A 26 -10.80 6.12 -10.44
CA PHE A 26 -11.90 6.16 -9.49
C PHE A 26 -12.12 7.59 -8.99
N THR A 27 -13.26 8.18 -9.35
CA THR A 27 -13.75 9.42 -8.71
C THR A 27 -14.10 9.08 -7.27
N SER A 28 -13.13 9.26 -6.37
CA SER A 28 -13.36 9.08 -4.95
C SER A 28 -14.19 10.23 -4.39
N SER A 29 -15.20 9.88 -3.60
CA SER A 29 -16.02 10.86 -2.87
C SER A 29 -15.30 11.41 -1.63
N TYR A 30 -14.14 10.85 -1.24
CA TYR A 30 -13.37 11.24 -0.06
C TYR A 30 -12.31 12.28 -0.39
N SER A 31 -12.04 13.16 0.59
CA SER A 31 -10.96 14.14 0.48
C SER A 31 -9.62 13.44 0.25
N SER A 32 -8.83 13.95 -0.70
CA SER A 32 -7.49 13.45 -1.02
C SER A 32 -6.61 13.29 0.22
N LYS A 33 -6.74 14.18 1.22
CA LYS A 33 -5.99 14.10 2.48
C LYS A 33 -6.28 12.81 3.27
N ILE A 34 -7.54 12.37 3.30
CA ILE A 34 -7.98 11.18 4.05
C ILE A 34 -7.49 9.92 3.34
N ARG A 35 -7.58 9.88 2.00
CA ARG A 35 -7.05 8.77 1.20
C ARG A 35 -5.54 8.62 1.37
N LEU A 36 -4.80 9.73 1.43
CA LEU A 36 -3.35 9.71 1.60
C LEU A 36 -2.95 9.19 2.99
N ALA A 37 -3.66 9.64 4.04
CA ALA A 37 -3.47 9.14 5.40
C ALA A 37 -3.78 7.64 5.51
N LEU A 38 -4.87 7.18 4.87
CA LEU A 38 -5.23 5.77 4.83
C LEU A 38 -4.17 4.94 4.10
N LEU A 39 -3.78 5.36 2.89
CA LEU A 39 -2.76 4.68 2.10
C LEU A 39 -1.44 4.55 2.86
N SER A 40 -1.01 5.63 3.52
CA SER A 40 0.19 5.63 4.37
C SER A 40 0.07 4.63 5.51
N ALA A 41 -1.07 4.56 6.20
CA ALA A 41 -1.28 3.63 7.31
C ALA A 41 -1.27 2.17 6.82
N LEU A 42 -1.99 1.87 5.73
CA LEU A 42 -2.07 0.51 5.16
C LEU A 42 -0.68 0.01 4.72
N TYR A 43 0.07 0.83 3.96
CA TYR A 43 1.41 0.44 3.51
C TYR A 43 2.44 0.38 4.66
N THR A 44 2.26 1.15 5.74
CA THR A 44 3.10 1.01 6.93
C THR A 44 2.88 -0.35 7.61
N ILE A 45 1.62 -0.78 7.74
CA ILE A 45 1.28 -2.11 8.29
C ILE A 45 1.84 -3.21 7.38
N LEU A 46 1.71 -3.06 6.06
CA LEU A 46 2.21 -4.01 5.08
C LEU A 46 3.74 -4.15 5.15
N PHE A 47 4.44 -3.03 5.30
CA PHE A 47 5.88 -3.01 5.52
C PHE A 47 6.28 -3.76 6.79
N LEU A 48 5.59 -3.52 7.91
CA LEU A 48 5.83 -4.24 9.17
C LEU A 48 5.56 -5.74 9.03
N LEU A 49 4.52 -6.13 8.30
CA LEU A 49 4.21 -7.53 8.04
C LEU A 49 5.26 -8.20 7.14
N SER A 50 5.81 -7.46 6.18
CA SER A 50 6.89 -7.92 5.32
C SER A 50 8.20 -8.17 6.06
N LEU A 51 8.41 -7.55 7.22
CA LEU A 51 9.56 -7.85 8.09
C LEU A 51 9.45 -9.22 8.77
N LEU A 52 8.27 -9.83 8.80
CA LEU A 52 8.04 -11.15 9.37
C LEU A 52 8.52 -12.28 8.43
N GLU A 53 9.02 -11.94 7.24
CA GLU A 53 9.59 -12.83 6.21
C GLU A 53 8.68 -13.97 5.75
N GLN A 54 7.38 -13.93 6.09
CA GLN A 54 6.37 -14.88 5.62
C GLN A 54 5.82 -14.47 4.26
N THR A 55 6.40 -15.04 3.19
CA THR A 55 6.05 -14.71 1.80
C THR A 55 4.56 -14.89 1.50
N GLY A 56 3.94 -15.96 2.00
CA GLY A 56 2.52 -16.25 1.75
C GLY A 56 1.57 -15.21 2.37
N LEU A 57 1.80 -14.83 3.63
CA LEU A 57 1.00 -13.79 4.28
C LEU A 57 1.19 -12.44 3.61
N ASN A 58 2.43 -12.10 3.23
CA ASN A 58 2.73 -10.82 2.60
C ASN A 58 2.00 -10.66 1.25
N VAL A 59 1.94 -11.73 0.45
CA VAL A 59 1.21 -11.75 -0.83
C VAL A 59 -0.31 -11.63 -0.63
N VAL A 60 -0.87 -12.40 0.31
CA VAL A 60 -2.32 -12.33 0.60
C VAL A 60 -2.70 -10.96 1.14
N SER A 61 -1.93 -10.44 2.10
CA SER A 61 -2.14 -9.10 2.64
C SER A 61 -2.03 -8.05 1.55
N PHE A 62 -1.00 -8.10 0.69
CA PHE A 62 -0.87 -7.17 -0.42
C PHE A 62 -2.14 -7.13 -1.28
N PHE A 63 -2.68 -8.29 -1.66
CA PHE A 63 -3.88 -8.35 -2.48
C PHE A 63 -5.12 -7.75 -1.77
N VAL A 64 -5.29 -8.08 -0.48
CA VAL A 64 -6.40 -7.58 0.34
C VAL A 64 -6.33 -6.06 0.52
N PHE A 65 -5.17 -5.53 0.92
CA PHE A 65 -4.97 -4.11 1.18
C PHE A 65 -5.17 -3.25 -0.07
N ASN A 66 -4.64 -3.69 -1.22
CA ASN A 66 -4.85 -3.00 -2.50
C ASN A 66 -6.33 -3.00 -2.91
N THR A 67 -7.02 -4.13 -2.76
CA THR A 67 -8.46 -4.23 -3.07
C THR A 67 -9.27 -3.29 -2.17
N VAL A 68 -9.02 -3.31 -0.85
CA VAL A 68 -9.72 -2.43 0.10
C VAL A 68 -9.51 -0.96 -0.25
N PHE A 69 -8.30 -0.55 -0.61
CA PHE A 69 -8.03 0.84 -0.99
C PHE A 69 -8.68 1.26 -2.31
N LEU A 70 -8.77 0.36 -3.29
CA LEU A 70 -9.39 0.65 -4.58
C LEU A 70 -10.92 0.78 -4.49
N TYR A 71 -11.56 0.04 -3.59
CA TYR A 71 -13.01 0.03 -3.42
C TYR A 71 -13.53 1.06 -2.39
N MET A 72 -12.65 1.90 -1.82
CA MET A 72 -12.98 2.94 -0.83
C MET A 72 -12.81 4.35 -1.41
#